data_AF-T1ATG6-F1
#
_entry.id   AF-T1ATG6-F1
#
_cell.length_a   1.000
_cell.length_b   1.000
_cell.length_c   1.000
_cell.angle_alpha   90.00
_cell.angle_beta   90.00
_cell.angle_gamma   90.00
#
_symmetry.space_group_name_H-M   'P 1'
#
loop_
_entity.id
_entity.type
_entity.pdbx_description
1 polymer ?
#
loop_
_entity_poly.entity_id
_entity_poly.type
_entity_poly.pdbx_seq_one_letter_code
_entity_poly.pdbx_strand_id
1 'polypeptide(L)'
;DMRSGRRWQGVELSTIDTALLMAGVLFDQSYFDRDTPIEKQIRGLANTLYRRVDWPWMQAVDPPLISMGWTPRSGFLEYNYEGYDEAMILYIEALGSPTHAVQPDAWNAWTATYPKFWGDYYGREQLSFAPLFGSQYSESWIDFRGIQDAFMRGKGIDYFINSRREAESQRDYAIANPGHWTGYGKDLWGLTACDGPGNTTYTTYTDAQGVTRTFAGYAARGAGIKHSFDDGTIAPTAALGSIAFAPRIVIPMVEAMQAKYGKYIYGRYGYVDAFNPSFHDSNAVLNSGTVVPGVGWVDSERLGIDQGPILLML
;
A
#
# COMPACT_ATOMS: atom_id res chain seq x y z
N ASP A 1 -12.92 11.38 -14.01
CA ASP A 1 -14.35 11.68 -13.79
C ASP A 1 -15.18 10.48 -14.23
N MET A 2 -15.89 9.86 -13.28
CA MET A 2 -16.63 8.62 -13.54
C MET A 2 -17.81 8.78 -14.51
N ARG A 3 -18.30 10.01 -14.72
CA ARG A 3 -19.45 10.26 -15.60
C ARG A 3 -19.03 10.41 -17.07
N SER A 4 -17.89 11.04 -17.32
CA SER A 4 -17.42 11.36 -18.67
C SER A 4 -16.27 10.48 -19.17
N GLY A 5 -15.63 9.72 -18.29
CA GLY A 5 -14.40 8.97 -18.61
C GLY A 5 -13.18 9.86 -18.87
N ARG A 6 -13.28 11.17 -18.63
CA ARG A 6 -12.17 12.12 -18.79
C ARG A 6 -11.29 12.14 -17.55
N ARG A 7 -10.00 12.41 -17.74
CA ARG A 7 -9.03 12.69 -16.67
C ARG A 7 -9.58 13.72 -15.69
N TRP A 8 -9.47 13.44 -14.39
CA TRP A 8 -9.89 14.37 -13.36
C TRP A 8 -8.79 15.41 -13.12
N GLN A 9 -9.11 16.69 -13.30
CA GLN A 9 -8.21 17.81 -13.03
C GLN A 9 -6.78 17.62 -13.60
N GLY A 10 -5.76 17.83 -12.76
CA GLY A 10 -4.34 17.73 -13.09
C GLY A 10 -3.75 16.34 -12.93
N VAL A 11 -4.53 15.34 -12.50
CA VAL A 11 -4.05 13.98 -12.18
C VAL A 11 -3.30 13.39 -13.37
N GLU A 12 -2.16 12.79 -13.09
CA GLU A 12 -1.31 12.09 -14.04
C GLU A 12 -1.97 10.84 -14.60
N LEU A 13 -1.44 10.35 -15.72
CA LEU A 13 -1.54 8.96 -16.09
C LEU A 13 -0.54 8.21 -15.21
N SER A 14 -1.02 7.50 -14.21
CA SER A 14 -0.21 6.73 -13.25
C SER A 14 -0.03 5.29 -13.74
N THR A 15 1.22 4.81 -13.73
CA THR A 15 1.53 3.45 -14.18
C THR A 15 1.18 2.40 -13.15
N ILE A 16 1.39 2.66 -11.86
CA ILE A 16 0.97 1.72 -10.82
C ILE A 16 -0.56 1.57 -10.77
N ASP A 17 -1.30 2.67 -10.91
CA ASP A 17 -2.77 2.61 -10.91
C ASP A 17 -3.29 1.88 -12.14
N THR A 18 -2.60 2.03 -13.28
CA THR A 18 -2.90 1.26 -14.50
C THR A 18 -2.68 -0.23 -14.25
N ALA A 19 -1.56 -0.62 -13.63
CA ALA A 19 -1.28 -2.01 -13.31
C ALA A 19 -2.29 -2.58 -12.30
N LEU A 20 -2.59 -1.89 -11.20
CA LEU A 20 -3.58 -2.35 -10.22
C LEU A 20 -4.98 -2.51 -10.82
N LEU A 21 -5.38 -1.61 -11.73
CA LEU A 21 -6.62 -1.75 -12.49
C LEU A 21 -6.57 -2.99 -13.40
N MET A 22 -5.47 -3.19 -14.12
CA MET A 22 -5.30 -4.32 -15.03
C MET A 22 -5.24 -5.65 -14.29
N ALA A 23 -4.67 -5.72 -13.10
CA ALA A 23 -4.70 -6.91 -12.25
C ALA A 23 -6.15 -7.36 -11.98
N GLY A 24 -7.04 -6.44 -11.61
CA GLY A 24 -8.47 -6.71 -11.45
C GLY A 24 -9.17 -7.10 -12.76
N VAL A 25 -8.85 -6.42 -13.86
CA VAL A 25 -9.40 -6.74 -15.19
C VAL A 25 -8.99 -8.14 -15.67
N LEU A 26 -7.75 -8.54 -15.42
CA LEU A 26 -7.22 -9.87 -15.75
C LEU A 26 -7.77 -10.95 -14.82
N PHE A 27 -8.01 -10.61 -13.54
CA PHE A 27 -8.76 -11.48 -12.64
C PHE A 27 -10.17 -11.75 -13.17
N ASP A 28 -10.92 -10.71 -13.56
CA ASP A 28 -12.25 -10.85 -14.16
C ASP A 28 -12.21 -11.72 -15.41
N GLN A 29 -11.19 -11.54 -16.27
CA GLN A 29 -11.00 -12.38 -17.45
C GLN A 29 -10.88 -13.87 -17.10
N SER A 30 -10.20 -14.19 -15.99
CA SER A 30 -9.95 -15.56 -15.56
C SER A 30 -11.11 -16.14 -14.74
N TYR A 31 -11.80 -15.32 -13.97
CA TYR A 31 -12.92 -15.73 -13.11
C TYR A 31 -14.21 -16.00 -13.91
N PHE A 32 -14.51 -15.17 -14.91
CA PHE A 32 -15.68 -15.35 -15.78
C PHE A 32 -15.33 -16.27 -16.95
N ASP A 33 -15.24 -17.57 -16.70
CA ASP A 33 -14.76 -18.59 -17.65
C ASP A 33 -15.85 -19.39 -18.38
N ARG A 34 -17.13 -19.17 -18.08
CA ARG A 34 -18.23 -19.97 -18.65
C ARG A 34 -18.47 -19.65 -20.12
N ASP A 35 -19.08 -20.61 -20.81
CA ASP A 35 -19.49 -20.51 -22.21
C ASP A 35 -20.81 -19.77 -22.38
N THR A 36 -20.89 -18.52 -21.89
CA THR A 36 -22.07 -17.65 -22.06
C THR A 36 -21.72 -16.41 -22.89
N PRO A 37 -22.69 -15.80 -23.61
CA PRO A 37 -22.44 -14.57 -24.36
C PRO A 37 -21.89 -13.43 -23.49
N ILE A 38 -22.37 -13.30 -22.24
CA ILE A 38 -21.95 -12.25 -21.32
C ILE A 38 -20.51 -12.46 -20.86
N GLU A 39 -20.16 -13.66 -20.40
CA GLU A 39 -18.81 -13.93 -19.92
C GLU A 39 -17.78 -13.88 -21.07
N LYS A 40 -18.15 -14.31 -22.28
CA LYS A 40 -17.34 -14.08 -23.49
C LYS A 40 -17.07 -12.60 -23.73
N GLN A 41 -18.06 -11.73 -23.54
CA GLN A 41 -17.89 -10.29 -23.70
C GLN A 41 -16.95 -9.72 -22.64
N ILE A 42 -17.07 -10.14 -21.36
CA ILE A 42 -16.17 -9.73 -20.28
C ILE A 42 -14.72 -10.10 -20.64
N ARG A 43 -14.47 -11.37 -20.99
CA ARG A 43 -13.13 -11.83 -21.39
C ARG A 43 -12.59 -11.07 -22.61
N GLY A 44 -13.45 -10.77 -23.59
CA GLY A 44 -13.07 -10.00 -24.77
C GLY A 44 -12.67 -8.56 -24.44
N LEU A 45 -13.43 -7.87 -23.57
CA LEU A 45 -13.13 -6.52 -23.11
C LEU A 45 -11.83 -6.50 -22.28
N ALA A 46 -11.67 -7.42 -21.34
CA ALA A 46 -10.48 -7.51 -20.51
C ALA A 46 -9.21 -7.71 -21.36
N ASN A 47 -9.25 -8.65 -22.31
CA ASN A 47 -8.16 -8.85 -23.26
C ASN A 47 -7.88 -7.60 -24.10
N THR A 48 -8.92 -6.88 -24.51
CA THR A 48 -8.77 -5.66 -25.31
C THR A 48 -8.09 -4.55 -24.51
N LEU A 49 -8.46 -4.38 -23.23
CA LEU A 49 -7.87 -3.37 -22.36
C LEU A 49 -6.38 -3.66 -22.12
N TYR A 50 -6.05 -4.86 -21.63
CA TYR A 50 -4.68 -5.22 -21.29
C TYR A 50 -3.74 -5.19 -22.50
N ARG A 51 -4.17 -5.71 -23.66
CA ARG A 51 -3.38 -5.70 -24.91
C ARG A 51 -3.13 -4.30 -25.48
N ARG A 52 -3.87 -3.29 -25.04
CA ARG A 52 -3.73 -1.90 -25.49
C ARG A 52 -2.81 -1.08 -24.60
N VAL A 53 -2.41 -1.58 -23.44
CA VAL A 53 -1.46 -0.87 -22.59
C VAL A 53 -0.08 -0.94 -23.26
N ASP A 54 0.48 0.23 -23.56
CA ASP A 54 1.80 0.37 -24.20
C ASP A 54 2.87 0.54 -23.12
N TRP A 55 3.32 -0.57 -22.54
CA TRP A 55 4.29 -0.56 -21.44
C TRP A 55 5.66 0.05 -21.82
N PRO A 56 6.26 -0.23 -23.02
CA PRO A 56 7.52 0.38 -23.44
C PRO A 56 7.45 1.90 -23.61
N TRP A 57 6.27 2.46 -23.92
CA TRP A 57 6.09 3.90 -23.97
C TRP A 57 6.41 4.58 -22.63
N MET A 58 6.19 3.89 -21.51
CA MET A 58 6.53 4.39 -20.16
C MET A 58 8.03 4.28 -19.82
N GLN A 59 8.85 3.67 -20.68
CA GLN A 59 10.31 3.64 -20.55
C GLN A 59 11.00 4.78 -21.35
N ALA A 60 10.23 5.76 -21.85
CA ALA A 60 10.74 6.76 -22.79
C ALA A 60 11.84 7.69 -22.25
N VAL A 61 11.95 7.86 -20.93
CA VAL A 61 12.92 8.77 -20.30
C VAL A 61 14.18 8.05 -19.84
N ASP A 62 14.03 6.93 -19.12
CA ASP A 62 15.14 6.24 -18.45
C ASP A 62 15.02 4.71 -18.58
N PRO A 63 15.12 4.17 -19.81
CA PRO A 63 15.03 2.74 -20.02
C PRO A 63 16.22 2.01 -19.36
N PRO A 64 16.01 0.83 -18.75
CA PRO A 64 14.80 0.01 -18.83
C PRO A 64 13.85 0.20 -17.63
N LEU A 65 13.96 1.27 -16.85
CA LEU A 65 13.00 1.57 -15.78
C LEU A 65 11.68 2.10 -16.36
N ILE A 66 10.59 1.87 -15.63
CA ILE A 66 9.25 2.36 -15.97
C ILE A 66 8.98 3.65 -15.18
N SER A 67 8.65 4.73 -15.88
CA SER A 67 8.27 6.00 -15.26
C SER A 67 7.01 5.86 -14.39
N MET A 68 6.97 6.58 -13.27
CA MET A 68 5.82 6.57 -12.38
C MET A 68 4.56 7.15 -13.02
N GLY A 69 4.71 8.03 -14.01
CA GLY A 69 3.56 8.60 -14.68
C GLY A 69 3.87 9.61 -15.75
N TRP A 70 2.80 10.15 -16.33
CA TRP A 70 2.86 11.16 -17.37
C TRP A 70 1.73 12.17 -17.26
N THR A 71 1.99 13.43 -17.58
CA THR A 71 0.96 14.47 -17.67
C THR A 71 0.96 15.14 -19.05
N PRO A 72 -0.20 15.57 -19.57
CA PRO A 72 -0.26 16.35 -20.82
C PRO A 72 0.49 17.68 -20.78
N ARG A 73 0.73 18.22 -19.57
CA ARG A 73 1.37 19.53 -19.41
C ARG A 73 2.89 19.43 -19.34
N SER A 74 3.40 18.44 -18.61
CA SER A 74 4.83 18.34 -18.27
C SER A 74 5.52 17.13 -18.89
N GLY A 75 4.79 16.26 -19.59
CA GLY A 75 5.34 15.00 -20.08
C GLY A 75 5.50 13.97 -18.96
N PHE A 76 6.49 13.11 -19.09
CA PHE A 76 6.82 12.09 -18.10
C PHE A 76 7.28 12.71 -16.78
N LEU A 77 6.96 12.04 -15.67
CA LEU A 77 7.47 12.42 -14.36
C LEU A 77 8.98 12.15 -14.27
N GLU A 78 9.65 12.89 -13.40
CA GLU A 78 11.10 12.75 -13.15
C GLU A 78 11.45 11.39 -12.51
N TYR A 79 10.50 10.79 -11.79
CA TYR A 79 10.71 9.57 -11.02
C TYR A 79 10.30 8.32 -11.79
N ASN A 80 11.08 7.26 -11.61
CA ASN A 80 10.80 5.91 -12.09
C ASN A 80 10.59 4.97 -10.90
N TYR A 81 9.92 3.84 -11.15
CA TYR A 81 9.80 2.78 -10.16
C TYR A 81 11.11 2.01 -10.02
N GLU A 82 11.65 1.99 -8.80
CA GLU A 82 12.88 1.32 -8.40
C GLU A 82 12.61 0.52 -7.12
N GLY A 83 12.70 -0.80 -7.23
CA GLY A 83 12.39 -1.70 -6.13
C GLY A 83 13.46 -1.67 -5.05
N TYR A 84 13.13 -1.93 -3.79
CA TYR A 84 11.86 -2.52 -3.35
C TYR A 84 10.78 -1.48 -3.05
N ASP A 85 9.66 -1.59 -3.76
CA ASP A 85 8.48 -0.73 -3.70
C ASP A 85 7.23 -1.55 -4.11
N GLU A 86 6.07 -0.90 -4.23
CA GLU A 86 4.80 -1.55 -4.59
C GLU A 86 4.70 -2.03 -6.04
N ALA A 87 5.66 -1.70 -6.90
CA ALA A 87 5.54 -1.80 -8.34
C ALA A 87 5.84 -3.19 -8.92
N MET A 88 5.91 -4.23 -8.08
CA MET A 88 6.16 -5.59 -8.54
C MET A 88 5.12 -6.05 -9.58
N ILE A 89 3.83 -5.83 -9.30
CA ILE A 89 2.73 -6.15 -10.22
C ILE A 89 2.85 -5.40 -11.55
N LEU A 90 3.29 -4.13 -11.52
CA LEU A 90 3.53 -3.32 -12.71
C LEU A 90 4.58 -3.97 -13.62
N TYR A 91 5.74 -4.36 -13.06
CA TYR A 91 6.78 -5.00 -13.86
C TYR A 91 6.37 -6.40 -14.35
N ILE A 92 5.65 -7.19 -13.53
CA ILE A 92 5.15 -8.51 -13.94
C ILE A 92 4.17 -8.38 -15.11
N GLU A 93 3.23 -7.45 -15.04
CA GLU A 93 2.27 -7.21 -16.12
C GLU A 93 2.93 -6.64 -17.37
N ALA A 94 3.89 -5.74 -17.23
CA ALA A 94 4.64 -5.20 -18.36
C ALA A 94 5.45 -6.27 -19.09
N LEU A 95 6.07 -7.20 -18.34
CA LEU A 95 6.82 -8.33 -18.91
C LEU A 95 5.88 -9.39 -19.53
N GLY A 96 4.71 -9.59 -18.94
CA GLY A 96 3.69 -10.55 -19.40
C GLY A 96 2.87 -10.09 -20.60
N SER A 97 3.00 -8.83 -21.02
CA SER A 97 2.17 -8.27 -22.08
C SER A 97 2.37 -8.98 -23.43
N PRO A 98 1.31 -9.49 -24.08
CA PRO A 98 1.43 -10.23 -25.34
C PRO A 98 1.52 -9.32 -26.57
N THR A 99 1.51 -7.99 -26.41
CA THR A 99 1.52 -7.01 -27.51
C THR A 99 2.59 -5.95 -27.35
N HIS A 100 2.76 -5.42 -26.13
CA HIS A 100 3.70 -4.35 -25.82
C HIS A 100 4.55 -4.75 -24.62
N ALA A 101 5.30 -5.86 -24.69
CA ALA A 101 6.15 -6.25 -23.57
C ALA A 101 7.38 -5.35 -23.42
N VAL A 102 7.74 -5.02 -22.18
CA VAL A 102 9.11 -4.56 -21.87
C VAL A 102 10.10 -5.72 -21.93
N GLN A 103 11.39 -5.43 -22.05
CA GLN A 103 12.42 -6.45 -22.08
C GLN A 103 12.77 -6.97 -20.66
N PRO A 104 13.31 -8.20 -20.52
CA PRO A 104 13.63 -8.79 -19.21
C PRO A 104 14.62 -7.98 -18.34
N ASP A 105 15.41 -7.10 -18.94
CA ASP A 105 16.32 -6.20 -18.23
C ASP A 105 15.59 -5.15 -17.38
N ALA A 106 14.31 -4.87 -17.67
CA ALA A 106 13.45 -4.03 -16.83
C ALA A 106 13.34 -4.58 -15.39
N TRP A 107 13.18 -5.89 -15.23
CA TRP A 107 13.16 -6.51 -13.89
C TRP A 107 14.51 -6.38 -13.18
N ASN A 108 15.61 -6.56 -13.91
CA ASN A 108 16.95 -6.42 -13.35
C ASN A 108 17.23 -4.99 -12.88
N ALA A 109 16.76 -4.00 -13.63
CA ALA A 109 16.89 -2.60 -13.25
C ALA A 109 16.01 -2.25 -12.05
N TRP A 110 14.75 -2.68 -12.02
CA TRP A 110 13.86 -2.48 -10.88
C TRP A 110 14.44 -3.07 -9.60
N THR A 111 14.97 -4.30 -9.66
CA THR A 111 15.53 -4.99 -8.48
C THR A 111 16.96 -4.54 -8.12
N ALA A 112 17.60 -3.69 -8.93
CA ALA A 112 19.00 -3.28 -8.73
C ALA A 112 19.23 -2.57 -7.39
N THR A 113 18.20 -1.95 -6.82
CA THR A 113 18.33 -1.21 -5.55
C THR A 113 18.00 -2.05 -4.31
N TYR A 114 17.57 -3.31 -4.44
CA TYR A 114 17.32 -4.23 -3.32
C TYR A 114 18.44 -4.29 -2.27
N PRO A 115 19.75 -4.28 -2.61
CA PRO A 115 20.82 -4.24 -1.60
C PRO A 115 20.74 -3.04 -0.65
N LYS A 116 20.14 -1.92 -1.07
CA LYS A 116 19.94 -0.71 -0.25
C LYS A 116 18.82 -0.88 0.79
N PHE A 117 17.96 -1.87 0.60
CA PHE A 117 16.75 -2.14 1.36
C PHE A 117 16.77 -3.50 2.07
N TRP A 118 17.86 -4.28 1.94
CA TRP A 118 18.04 -5.53 2.65
C TRP A 118 18.83 -5.33 3.95
N GLY A 119 18.34 -5.88 5.05
CA GLY A 119 19.05 -5.89 6.32
C GLY A 119 18.21 -6.40 7.48
N ASP A 120 18.78 -6.37 8.68
CA ASP A 120 18.05 -6.69 9.91
C ASP A 120 17.12 -5.54 10.30
N TYR A 121 15.85 -5.86 10.54
CA TYR A 121 14.89 -4.97 11.17
C TYR A 121 14.16 -5.73 12.27
N TYR A 122 14.31 -5.28 13.53
CA TYR A 122 13.73 -5.94 14.70
C TYR A 122 14.06 -7.45 14.78
N GLY A 123 15.30 -7.84 14.46
CA GLY A 123 15.77 -9.23 14.58
C GLY A 123 15.42 -10.13 13.40
N ARG A 124 14.96 -9.56 12.28
CA ARG A 124 14.65 -10.28 11.04
C ARG A 124 15.41 -9.65 9.88
N GLU A 125 16.25 -10.45 9.22
CA GLU A 125 16.74 -10.06 7.90
C GLU A 125 15.59 -10.08 6.87
N GLN A 126 15.35 -8.97 6.21
CA GLN A 126 14.25 -8.79 5.25
C GLN A 126 14.62 -7.76 4.17
N LEU A 127 13.94 -7.84 3.03
CA LEU A 127 13.84 -6.76 2.07
C LEU A 127 12.75 -5.81 2.58
N SER A 128 13.10 -4.55 2.82
CA SER A 128 12.26 -3.62 3.57
C SER A 128 11.66 -2.51 2.71
N PHE A 129 10.34 -2.36 2.79
CA PHE A 129 9.60 -1.18 2.36
C PHE A 129 8.78 -0.69 3.56
N ALA A 130 8.97 0.56 3.98
CA ALA A 130 8.48 0.99 5.29
C ALA A 130 6.93 0.94 5.41
N PRO A 131 6.14 1.44 4.44
CA PRO A 131 4.69 1.25 4.43
C PRO A 131 4.29 -0.19 4.07
N LEU A 132 3.40 -0.84 4.83
CA LEU A 132 3.08 -2.25 4.56
C LEU A 132 2.40 -2.51 3.20
N PHE A 133 1.81 -1.51 2.56
CA PHE A 133 1.14 -1.71 1.28
C PHE A 133 2.05 -2.25 0.17
N GLY A 134 3.37 -1.98 0.22
CA GLY A 134 4.32 -2.54 -0.75
C GLY A 134 4.42 -4.07 -0.69
N SER A 135 4.15 -4.65 0.48
CA SER A 135 4.05 -6.09 0.73
C SER A 135 2.63 -6.65 0.53
N GLN A 136 1.68 -5.86 0.01
CA GLN A 136 0.26 -6.24 -0.05
C GLN A 136 -0.34 -6.06 -1.44
N TYR A 137 -0.04 -4.96 -2.13
CA TYR A 137 -0.69 -4.64 -3.40
C TYR A 137 -0.44 -5.70 -4.48
N SER A 138 0.81 -6.14 -4.63
CA SER A 138 1.12 -7.20 -5.58
C SER A 138 0.67 -8.58 -5.08
N GLU A 139 0.79 -8.84 -3.77
CA GLU A 139 0.42 -10.13 -3.17
C GLU A 139 -1.10 -10.38 -3.13
N SER A 140 -1.90 -9.31 -3.22
CA SER A 140 -3.37 -9.40 -3.36
C SER A 140 -3.80 -10.09 -4.64
N TRP A 141 -2.93 -10.13 -5.66
CA TRP A 141 -3.22 -10.71 -6.97
C TRP A 141 -2.37 -11.92 -7.31
N ILE A 142 -1.16 -12.01 -6.75
CA ILE A 142 -0.18 -13.05 -7.06
C ILE A 142 0.25 -13.74 -5.77
N ASP A 143 0.06 -15.06 -5.72
CA ASP A 143 0.60 -15.90 -4.66
C ASP A 143 2.11 -16.11 -4.88
N PHE A 144 2.94 -15.41 -4.12
CA PHE A 144 4.39 -15.49 -4.24
C PHE A 144 5.04 -16.64 -3.48
N ARG A 145 4.28 -17.60 -2.92
CA ARG A 145 4.86 -18.78 -2.26
C ARG A 145 5.69 -19.60 -3.26
N GLY A 146 6.98 -19.78 -2.95
CA GLY A 146 7.94 -20.46 -3.81
C GLY A 146 8.41 -19.65 -5.03
N ILE A 147 7.93 -18.41 -5.21
CA ILE A 147 8.37 -17.52 -6.30
C ILE A 147 9.55 -16.68 -5.81
N GLN A 148 10.65 -16.74 -6.53
CA GLN A 148 11.89 -16.04 -6.20
C GLN A 148 12.55 -15.52 -7.47
N ASP A 149 13.02 -14.28 -7.42
CA ASP A 149 13.98 -13.75 -8.38
C ASP A 149 15.42 -14.15 -8.00
N ALA A 150 16.42 -13.62 -8.71
CA ALA A 150 17.83 -13.92 -8.41
C ALA A 150 18.26 -13.42 -7.03
N PHE A 151 17.80 -12.25 -6.60
CA PHE A 151 18.19 -11.65 -5.32
C PHE A 151 17.61 -12.46 -4.15
N MET A 152 16.30 -12.69 -4.15
CA MET A 152 15.59 -13.41 -3.10
C MET A 152 16.04 -14.87 -3.01
N ARG A 153 16.34 -15.51 -4.14
CA ARG A 153 16.97 -16.84 -4.16
C ARG A 153 18.32 -16.85 -3.45
N GLY A 154 19.14 -15.82 -3.63
CA GLY A 154 20.39 -15.62 -2.90
C GLY A 154 20.22 -15.42 -1.40
N LYS A 155 19.02 -15.05 -0.94
CA LYS A 155 18.65 -14.89 0.48
C LYS A 155 17.95 -16.12 1.06
N GLY A 156 17.58 -17.09 0.23
CA GLY A 156 16.93 -18.33 0.67
C GLY A 156 15.49 -18.16 1.16
N ILE A 157 14.81 -17.07 0.79
CA ILE A 157 13.39 -16.82 1.10
C ILE A 157 12.63 -16.37 -0.14
N ASP A 158 11.31 -16.58 -0.16
CA ASP A 158 10.42 -16.01 -1.17
C ASP A 158 9.78 -14.70 -0.67
N TYR A 159 9.01 -14.03 -1.52
CA TYR A 159 8.34 -12.78 -1.15
C TYR A 159 7.26 -12.99 -0.08
N PHE A 160 6.52 -14.12 -0.10
CA PHE A 160 5.57 -14.46 0.96
C PHE A 160 6.21 -14.51 2.35
N ILE A 161 7.37 -15.16 2.47
CA ILE A 161 8.14 -15.19 3.73
C ILE A 161 8.65 -13.79 4.08
N ASN A 162 9.07 -12.99 3.09
CA ASN A 162 9.51 -11.61 3.29
C ASN A 162 8.39 -10.74 3.86
N SER A 163 7.22 -10.73 3.23
CA SER A 163 6.06 -9.93 3.65
C SER A 163 5.55 -10.32 5.03
N ARG A 164 5.59 -11.62 5.37
CA ARG A 164 5.38 -12.07 6.76
C ARG A 164 6.39 -11.45 7.73
N ARG A 165 7.68 -11.43 7.38
CA ARG A 165 8.71 -10.81 8.23
C ARG A 165 8.46 -9.30 8.38
N GLU A 166 8.07 -8.60 7.32
CA GLU A 166 7.76 -7.17 7.40
C GLU A 166 6.61 -6.88 8.36
N ALA A 167 5.50 -7.61 8.28
CA ALA A 167 4.38 -7.46 9.20
C ALA A 167 4.76 -7.79 10.66
N GLU A 168 5.53 -8.86 10.87
CA GLU A 168 6.03 -9.21 12.21
C GLU A 168 6.97 -8.14 12.78
N SER A 169 7.89 -7.62 11.97
CA SER A 169 8.81 -6.55 12.37
C SER A 169 8.09 -5.24 12.65
N GLN A 170 7.04 -4.91 11.90
CA GLN A 170 6.24 -3.72 12.17
C GLN A 170 5.43 -3.85 13.46
N ARG A 171 4.90 -5.04 13.76
CA ARG A 171 4.31 -5.31 15.08
C ARG A 171 5.34 -5.14 16.20
N ASP A 172 6.56 -5.64 16.01
CA ASP A 172 7.61 -5.52 17.03
C ASP A 172 8.08 -4.06 17.19
N TYR A 173 8.08 -3.26 16.12
CA TYR A 173 8.23 -1.80 16.19
C TYR A 173 7.16 -1.15 17.07
N ALA A 174 5.89 -1.52 16.86
CA ALA A 174 4.79 -1.00 17.68
C ALA A 174 4.88 -1.45 19.15
N ILE A 175 5.44 -2.63 19.43
CA ILE A 175 5.74 -3.09 20.80
C ILE A 175 6.83 -2.22 21.45
N ALA A 176 7.90 -1.92 20.71
CA ALA A 176 8.97 -1.04 21.20
C ALA A 176 8.49 0.40 21.41
N ASN A 177 7.56 0.87 20.57
CA ASN A 177 6.90 2.17 20.64
C ASN A 177 7.87 3.34 20.92
N PRO A 178 8.88 3.57 20.05
CA PRO A 178 9.89 4.60 20.29
C PRO A 178 9.31 6.02 20.31
N GLY A 179 8.17 6.25 19.66
CA GLY A 179 7.44 7.53 19.69
C GLY A 179 6.53 7.71 20.89
N HIS A 180 6.43 6.72 21.78
CA HIS A 180 5.55 6.72 22.95
C HIS A 180 4.09 7.04 22.61
N TRP A 181 3.59 6.48 21.51
CA TRP A 181 2.23 6.69 21.00
C TRP A 181 1.19 5.93 21.82
N THR A 182 0.02 6.54 22.00
CA THR A 182 -1.09 5.94 22.74
C THR A 182 -1.57 4.67 22.07
N GLY A 183 -1.58 3.57 22.84
CA GLY A 183 -2.17 2.30 22.44
C GLY A 183 -1.26 1.37 21.62
N TYR A 184 -0.16 1.88 21.06
CA TYR A 184 0.79 1.06 20.28
C TYR A 184 1.26 -0.15 21.08
N GLY A 185 1.34 -1.30 20.40
CA GLY A 185 1.82 -2.53 20.99
C GLY A 185 1.43 -3.76 20.18
N LYS A 186 1.51 -4.93 20.82
CA LYS A 186 1.17 -6.21 20.19
C LYS A 186 -0.26 -6.28 19.64
N ASP A 187 -1.16 -5.46 20.19
CA ASP A 187 -2.60 -5.46 19.94
C ASP A 187 -3.06 -4.21 19.15
N LEU A 188 -2.14 -3.31 18.80
CA LEU A 188 -2.42 -2.15 17.95
C LEU A 188 -1.12 -1.72 17.24
N TRP A 189 -1.05 -2.04 15.96
CA TRP A 189 0.05 -1.76 15.05
C TRP A 189 -0.52 -1.60 13.65
N GLY A 190 0.26 -1.13 12.68
CA GLY A 190 -0.22 -0.96 11.31
C GLY A 190 0.05 0.42 10.76
N LEU A 191 1.25 0.58 10.21
CA LEU A 191 1.74 1.76 9.52
C LEU A 191 1.75 1.47 8.02
N THR A 192 1.00 2.26 7.28
CA THR A 192 1.01 2.28 5.82
C THR A 192 0.66 3.68 5.33
N ALA A 193 0.72 3.92 4.02
CA ALA A 193 0.17 5.15 3.46
C ALA A 193 -1.32 5.27 3.78
N CYS A 194 -1.74 6.41 4.35
CA CYS A 194 -3.13 6.65 4.76
C CYS A 194 -3.36 8.14 5.02
N ASP A 195 -4.61 8.52 5.25
CA ASP A 195 -5.00 9.81 5.80
C ASP A 195 -4.52 10.00 7.25
N GLY A 196 -4.61 11.23 7.74
CA GLY A 196 -4.15 11.60 9.07
C GLY A 196 -4.75 12.91 9.57
N PRO A 197 -4.53 13.23 10.87
CA PRO A 197 -5.17 14.37 11.53
C PRO A 197 -4.58 15.74 11.14
N GLY A 198 -3.54 15.77 10.32
CA GLY A 198 -3.04 17.02 9.75
C GLY A 198 -4.08 17.69 8.84
N ASN A 199 -3.89 18.99 8.59
CA ASN A 199 -4.56 19.64 7.47
C ASN A 199 -4.01 19.10 6.13
N THR A 200 -4.17 19.83 5.02
CA THR A 200 -3.63 19.43 3.71
C THR A 200 -2.11 19.15 3.70
N THR A 201 -1.38 19.55 4.74
CA THR A 201 0.04 19.25 4.92
C THR A 201 0.31 18.68 6.31
N TYR A 202 0.42 19.54 7.33
CA TYR A 202 0.77 19.17 8.69
C TYR A 202 0.02 20.01 9.72
N THR A 203 -0.25 19.40 10.88
CA THR A 203 -0.67 20.10 12.11
C THR A 203 0.34 19.80 13.21
N THR A 204 0.76 20.83 13.95
CA THR A 204 1.71 20.69 15.07
C THR A 204 1.09 21.24 16.34
N TYR A 205 1.14 20.47 17.42
CA TYR A 205 0.71 20.94 18.74
C TYR A 205 1.51 20.24 19.85
N THR A 206 1.48 20.83 21.04
CA THR A 206 2.08 20.24 22.24
C THR A 206 1.05 19.34 22.92
N ASP A 207 1.36 18.06 23.03
CA ASP A 207 0.48 17.08 23.65
C ASP A 207 0.31 17.30 25.17
N ALA A 208 -0.55 16.51 25.81
CA ALA A 208 -0.80 16.59 27.24
C ALA A 208 0.44 16.27 28.11
N GLN A 209 1.48 15.69 27.52
CA GLN A 209 2.75 15.36 28.16
C GLN A 209 3.81 16.47 27.95
N GLY A 210 3.46 17.57 27.27
CA GLY A 210 4.38 18.67 26.99
C GLY A 210 5.29 18.43 25.80
N VAL A 211 5.03 17.41 24.98
CA VAL A 211 5.84 17.06 23.81
C VAL A 211 5.21 17.71 22.57
N THR A 212 5.99 18.52 21.84
CA THR A 212 5.58 19.04 20.54
C THR A 212 5.62 17.92 19.50
N ARG A 213 4.47 17.68 18.88
CA ARG A 213 4.28 16.63 17.86
C ARG A 213 3.74 17.22 16.57
N THR A 214 4.18 16.66 15.45
CA THR A 214 3.74 17.03 14.11
C THR A 214 3.05 15.83 13.48
N PHE A 215 1.85 16.06 12.94
CA PHE A 215 1.02 15.05 12.30
C PHE A 215 0.74 15.46 10.86
N ALA A 216 0.87 14.52 9.94
CA ALA A 216 0.56 14.76 8.53
C ALA A 216 -0.94 14.61 8.26
N GLY A 217 -1.42 15.21 7.16
CA GLY A 217 -2.67 14.79 6.52
C GLY A 217 -2.48 13.40 5.88
N TYR A 218 -2.56 13.31 4.56
CA TYR A 218 -2.14 12.10 3.84
C TYR A 218 -0.60 11.97 3.84
N ALA A 219 -0.09 10.80 4.20
CA ALA A 219 1.34 10.53 4.17
C ALA A 219 1.65 9.02 4.05
N ALA A 220 2.79 8.70 3.43
CA ALA A 220 3.36 7.36 3.39
C ALA A 220 3.97 6.98 4.75
N ARG A 221 3.13 6.56 5.71
CA ARG A 221 3.60 6.09 7.02
C ARG A 221 4.15 4.68 6.91
N GLY A 222 5.11 4.38 7.76
CA GLY A 222 5.81 3.11 7.70
C GLY A 222 6.96 3.01 8.68
N ALA A 223 7.32 1.78 8.99
CA ALA A 223 8.47 1.45 9.82
C ALA A 223 9.30 0.37 9.11
N GLY A 224 10.53 0.72 8.76
CA GLY A 224 11.45 -0.12 8.00
C GLY A 224 12.88 0.38 8.04
N ILE A 225 13.77 -0.31 7.32
CA ILE A 225 15.21 -0.03 7.30
C ILE A 225 15.51 1.39 6.78
N LYS A 226 14.69 1.88 5.84
CA LYS A 226 14.77 3.23 5.29
C LYS A 226 13.39 3.86 5.21
N HIS A 227 13.39 5.20 5.12
CA HIS A 227 12.19 6.00 4.89
C HIS A 227 11.07 5.75 5.92
N SER A 228 11.44 5.40 7.16
CA SER A 228 10.47 5.30 8.26
C SER A 228 9.86 6.66 8.54
N PHE A 229 8.53 6.69 8.63
CA PHE A 229 7.76 7.85 9.04
C PHE A 229 6.58 7.39 9.90
N ASP A 230 6.51 7.89 11.12
CA ASP A 230 5.48 7.54 12.11
C ASP A 230 5.09 8.79 12.90
N ASP A 231 3.81 9.12 12.88
CA ASP A 231 3.18 10.19 13.66
C ASP A 231 2.07 9.66 14.61
N GLY A 232 2.07 8.35 14.89
CA GLY A 232 1.11 7.69 15.78
C GLY A 232 -0.20 7.29 15.09
N THR A 233 -0.36 7.55 13.80
CA THR A 233 -1.58 7.22 13.04
C THR A 233 -1.55 5.78 12.57
N ILE A 234 -2.62 5.03 12.86
CA ILE A 234 -2.78 3.62 12.49
C ILE A 234 -3.78 3.51 11.34
N ALA A 235 -3.39 2.74 10.33
CA ALA A 235 -4.25 2.35 9.22
C ALA A 235 -4.65 0.86 9.40
N PRO A 236 -5.93 0.54 9.63
CA PRO A 236 -6.39 -0.85 9.77
C PRO A 236 -5.98 -1.76 8.62
N THR A 237 -5.89 -1.23 7.40
CA THR A 237 -5.47 -2.00 6.21
C THR A 237 -4.07 -2.59 6.33
N ALA A 238 -3.16 -1.93 7.05
CA ALA A 238 -1.77 -2.40 7.16
C ALA A 238 -1.70 -3.79 7.83
N ALA A 239 -2.46 -4.01 8.90
CA ALA A 239 -2.51 -5.32 9.54
C ALA A 239 -3.48 -6.28 8.82
N LEU A 240 -4.68 -5.81 8.45
CA LEU A 240 -5.68 -6.66 7.79
C LEU A 240 -5.22 -7.17 6.42
N GLY A 241 -4.58 -6.33 5.61
CA GLY A 241 -3.97 -6.71 4.34
C GLY A 241 -2.77 -7.67 4.51
N SER A 242 -2.32 -7.89 5.74
CA SER A 242 -1.26 -8.86 6.06
C SER A 242 -1.80 -10.22 6.53
N ILE A 243 -3.13 -10.42 6.56
CA ILE A 243 -3.73 -11.62 7.16
C ILE A 243 -3.39 -12.91 6.40
N ALA A 244 -3.21 -12.84 5.07
CA ALA A 244 -2.89 -14.00 4.23
C ALA A 244 -1.54 -14.65 4.61
N PHE A 245 -0.58 -13.85 5.08
CA PHE A 245 0.77 -14.33 5.41
C PHE A 245 1.09 -14.32 6.92
N ALA A 246 0.41 -13.50 7.74
CA ALA A 246 0.67 -13.36 9.18
C ALA A 246 -0.59 -13.48 10.07
N PRO A 247 -1.49 -14.46 9.88
CA PRO A 247 -2.79 -14.49 10.55
C PRO A 247 -2.67 -14.56 12.09
N ARG A 248 -1.62 -15.19 12.60
CA ARG A 248 -1.39 -15.37 14.05
C ARG A 248 -1.17 -14.06 14.81
N ILE A 249 -0.68 -13.02 14.14
CA ILE A 249 -0.50 -11.69 14.76
C ILE A 249 -1.59 -10.70 14.35
N VAL A 250 -2.22 -10.92 13.18
CA VAL A 250 -3.28 -10.04 12.67
C VAL A 250 -4.59 -10.29 13.40
N ILE A 251 -5.03 -11.54 13.55
CA ILE A 251 -6.33 -11.85 14.17
C ILE A 251 -6.44 -11.26 15.59
N PRO A 252 -5.48 -11.48 16.51
CA PRO A 252 -5.58 -10.92 17.86
C PRO A 252 -5.54 -9.40 17.89
N MET A 253 -4.77 -8.77 16.98
CA MET A 253 -4.75 -7.32 16.85
C MET A 253 -6.13 -6.79 16.42
N VAL A 254 -6.77 -7.40 15.42
CA VAL A 254 -8.07 -6.97 14.91
C VAL A 254 -9.15 -7.15 15.96
N GLU A 255 -9.16 -8.26 16.71
CA GLU A 255 -10.06 -8.48 17.83
C GLU A 255 -9.93 -7.39 18.90
N ALA A 256 -8.69 -7.06 19.29
CA ALA A 256 -8.42 -6.02 20.27
C ALA A 256 -8.79 -4.61 19.78
N MET A 257 -8.44 -4.30 18.53
CA MET A 257 -8.78 -3.05 17.86
C MET A 257 -10.31 -2.89 17.76
N GLN A 258 -11.03 -3.94 17.37
CA GLN A 258 -12.49 -3.94 17.28
C GLN A 258 -13.13 -3.78 18.66
N ALA A 259 -12.64 -4.49 19.68
CA ALA A 259 -13.17 -4.40 21.04
C ALA A 259 -13.01 -2.99 21.65
N LYS A 260 -11.88 -2.32 21.36
CA LYS A 260 -11.56 -1.01 21.95
C LYS A 260 -12.10 0.16 21.14
N TYR A 261 -11.96 0.10 19.82
CA TYR A 261 -12.21 1.24 18.91
C TYR A 261 -13.37 1.00 17.94
N GLY A 262 -13.84 -0.24 17.76
CA GLY A 262 -14.76 -0.64 16.69
C GLY A 262 -16.03 0.20 16.59
N LYS A 263 -16.57 0.70 17.72
CA LYS A 263 -17.72 1.62 17.74
C LYS A 263 -17.49 2.90 16.90
N TYR A 264 -16.25 3.35 16.80
CA TYR A 264 -15.86 4.61 16.16
C TYR A 264 -15.25 4.38 14.77
N ILE A 265 -14.47 3.32 14.63
CA ILE A 265 -13.66 3.09 13.43
C ILE A 265 -14.30 2.12 12.43
N TYR A 266 -15.33 1.34 12.81
CA TYR A 266 -15.98 0.37 11.93
C TYR A 266 -17.40 0.82 11.56
N GLY A 267 -17.70 0.82 10.26
CA GLY A 267 -18.99 1.29 9.74
C GLY A 267 -19.48 0.50 8.53
N ARG A 268 -20.42 1.09 7.79
CA ARG A 268 -21.11 0.44 6.65
C ARG A 268 -20.17 -0.16 5.62
N TYR A 269 -19.03 0.47 5.37
CA TYR A 269 -18.06 0.06 4.35
C TYR A 269 -16.82 -0.63 4.93
N GLY A 270 -16.86 -1.01 6.22
CA GLY A 270 -15.70 -1.54 6.91
C GLY A 270 -15.02 -0.49 7.78
N TYR A 271 -13.73 -0.72 8.04
CA TYR A 271 -12.92 0.20 8.83
C TYR A 271 -12.73 1.54 8.11
N VAL A 272 -12.64 2.64 8.87
CA VAL A 272 -12.12 3.93 8.36
C VAL A 272 -10.72 3.75 7.80
N ASP A 273 -10.27 4.70 6.97
CA ASP A 273 -8.91 4.71 6.42
C ASP A 273 -7.85 4.66 7.52
N ALA A 274 -7.97 5.58 8.48
CA ALA A 274 -7.04 5.68 9.59
C ALA A 274 -7.66 6.25 10.88
N PHE A 275 -6.93 6.10 11.98
CA PHE A 275 -7.22 6.76 13.24
C PHE A 275 -5.93 6.99 14.04
N ASN A 276 -5.91 7.99 14.92
CA ASN A 276 -4.74 8.33 15.73
C ASN A 276 -5.14 8.52 17.20
N PRO A 277 -4.92 7.50 18.05
CA PRO A 277 -5.26 7.57 19.47
C PRO A 277 -4.42 8.56 20.29
N SER A 278 -3.37 9.14 19.69
CA SER A 278 -2.51 10.14 20.34
C SER A 278 -2.94 11.57 20.00
N PHE A 279 -3.82 11.75 19.01
CA PHE A 279 -4.25 13.07 18.56
C PHE A 279 -5.52 13.53 19.28
N HIS A 280 -5.41 14.53 20.16
CA HIS A 280 -6.52 15.01 20.99
C HIS A 280 -6.82 16.51 20.87
N ASP A 281 -6.22 17.21 19.90
CA ASP A 281 -6.49 18.64 19.70
C ASP A 281 -7.87 18.88 19.08
N SER A 282 -8.86 19.19 19.92
CA SER A 282 -10.23 19.48 19.49
C SER A 282 -10.39 20.79 18.72
N ASN A 283 -9.36 21.65 18.71
CA ASN A 283 -9.38 22.92 17.99
C ASN A 283 -8.64 22.84 16.64
N ALA A 284 -8.06 21.68 16.33
CA ALA A 284 -7.33 21.48 15.08
C ALA A 284 -8.25 21.66 13.86
N VAL A 285 -7.70 22.29 12.82
CA VAL A 285 -8.33 22.33 11.50
C VAL A 285 -7.94 21.03 10.79
N LEU A 286 -8.90 20.11 10.69
CA LEU A 286 -8.72 18.79 10.09
C LEU A 286 -9.05 18.81 8.59
N ASN A 287 -8.33 18.03 7.79
CA ASN A 287 -8.70 17.76 6.40
C ASN A 287 -9.92 16.82 6.31
N SER A 288 -9.88 15.74 7.10
CA SER A 288 -10.93 14.73 7.22
C SER A 288 -11.08 14.27 8.69
N GLY A 289 -12.19 13.60 9.01
CA GLY A 289 -12.40 13.01 10.33
C GLY A 289 -12.78 13.96 11.45
N THR A 290 -12.70 13.45 12.69
CA THR A 290 -13.08 14.16 13.90
C THR A 290 -12.28 13.68 15.12
N VAL A 291 -12.09 14.56 16.11
CA VAL A 291 -11.49 14.18 17.39
C VAL A 291 -12.58 13.70 18.35
N VAL A 292 -12.54 12.41 18.68
CA VAL A 292 -13.50 11.78 19.59
C VAL A 292 -12.94 11.81 21.03
N PRO A 293 -13.69 12.36 22.01
CA PRO A 293 -13.26 12.41 23.41
C PRO A 293 -12.89 11.02 23.96
N GLY A 294 -11.70 10.89 24.54
CA GLY A 294 -11.18 9.65 25.11
C GLY A 294 -10.70 8.60 24.08
N VAL A 295 -10.80 8.89 22.78
CA VAL A 295 -10.39 7.98 21.70
C VAL A 295 -9.24 8.55 20.88
N GLY A 296 -9.32 9.82 20.50
CA GLY A 296 -8.38 10.47 19.58
C GLY A 296 -9.03 10.84 18.24
N TRP A 297 -8.22 11.17 17.24
CA TRP A 297 -8.72 11.43 15.89
C TRP A 297 -9.16 10.14 15.21
N VAL A 298 -10.30 10.19 14.52
CA VAL A 298 -10.86 9.11 13.72
C VAL A 298 -11.28 9.67 12.38
N ASP A 299 -10.82 9.05 11.29
CA ASP A 299 -11.17 9.49 9.96
C ASP A 299 -12.68 9.31 9.65
N SER A 300 -13.20 10.15 8.78
CA SER A 300 -14.52 10.03 8.16
C SER A 300 -14.50 9.21 6.87
N GLU A 301 -13.32 9.03 6.25
CA GLU A 301 -13.18 8.45 4.93
C GLU A 301 -12.83 6.95 4.93
N ARG A 302 -12.91 6.37 3.73
CA ARG A 302 -12.46 5.01 3.38
C ARG A 302 -11.89 5.09 1.98
N LEU A 303 -10.61 4.76 1.82
CA LEU A 303 -9.98 4.79 0.50
C LEU A 303 -10.08 3.42 -0.16
N GLY A 304 -10.36 3.41 -1.46
CA GLY A 304 -10.53 2.15 -2.21
C GLY A 304 -9.26 1.29 -2.22
N ILE A 305 -8.10 1.95 -2.25
CA ILE A 305 -6.77 1.32 -2.19
C ILE A 305 -6.46 0.69 -0.82
N ASP A 306 -7.17 1.11 0.23
CA ASP A 306 -7.03 0.56 1.58
C ASP A 306 -8.10 -0.52 1.84
N GLN A 307 -9.32 -0.35 1.36
CA GLN A 307 -10.39 -1.34 1.53
C GLN A 307 -10.22 -2.56 0.63
N GLY A 308 -9.69 -2.38 -0.60
CA GLY A 308 -9.47 -3.46 -1.56
C GLY A 308 -8.58 -4.58 -1.00
N PRO A 309 -7.33 -4.28 -0.57
CA PRO A 309 -6.44 -5.28 -0.01
C PRO A 309 -7.00 -6.01 1.22
N ILE A 310 -7.77 -5.33 2.07
CA ILE A 310 -8.45 -6.00 3.20
C ILE A 310 -9.32 -7.15 2.69
N LEU A 311 -10.11 -6.92 1.65
CA LEU A 311 -11.02 -7.95 1.11
C LEU A 311 -10.28 -9.02 0.30
N LEU A 312 -9.25 -8.64 -0.45
CA LEU A 312 -8.50 -9.56 -1.30
C LEU A 312 -7.63 -10.52 -0.50
N MET A 313 -7.19 -10.12 0.70
CA MET A 313 -6.26 -10.89 1.53
C MET A 313 -6.95 -11.75 2.61
N LEU A 314 -8.25 -11.53 2.87
CA LEU A 314 -9.08 -12.31 3.81
C LEU A 314 -9.49 -13.68 3.24
#